data_AF-R7LBF3-F1
#
_entry.id   AF-R7LBF3-F1
#
_cell.length_a   1.000
_cell.length_b   1.000
_cell.length_c   1.000
_cell.angle_alpha   90.00
_cell.angle_beta   90.00
_cell.angle_gamma   90.00
#
_symmetry.space_group_name_H-M   'P 1'
#
loop_
_entity.id
_entity.type
_entity.pdbx_description
1 polymer ?
#
loop_
_entity_poly.entity_id
_entity_poly.type
_entity_poly.pdbx_seq_one_letter_code
_entity_poly.pdbx_strand_id
1 'polypeptide(L)'
;MKREYLVPQKEYKWIPGDCPKTDDEIQDFFNSSEINELKELICDLGRRSYGKNFNDGNGGNFSVRVGDDIVLCTPTMISKGSMKPSDMCFVNMKGEQIAGNRKRTSEVLAHLAIMLRQPLAKACCHAHPPHATAFALAGKKPPRNVNPETEIFIGDVGLAEYDTPGTQHMADIIGECGIKHDCVFMLNHGVMTWAADIETAFWKMENVEAHCYTSMLAMQIGGVKQFSDEKARELLPIRAALGFVKQD
;
A
#
# COMPACT_ATOMS: atom_id res chain seq x y z
N MET A 1 -1.66 25.05 -29.29
CA MET A 1 -1.06 23.97 -28.49
C MET A 1 -2.08 23.54 -27.45
N LYS A 2 -2.54 22.29 -27.44
CA LYS A 2 -3.28 21.76 -26.29
C LYS A 2 -2.27 21.70 -25.14
N ARG A 3 -2.51 22.42 -24.04
CA ARG A 3 -1.77 22.18 -22.80
C ARG A 3 -2.17 20.78 -22.35
N GLU A 4 -1.26 19.82 -22.48
CA GLU A 4 -1.44 18.53 -21.84
C GLU A 4 -1.46 18.75 -20.33
N TYR A 5 -2.46 18.17 -19.67
CA TYR A 5 -2.51 18.17 -18.22
C TYR A 5 -1.35 17.31 -17.70
N LEU A 6 -0.38 17.95 -17.05
CA LEU A 6 0.68 17.22 -16.37
C LEU A 6 0.09 16.56 -15.12
N VAL A 7 0.08 15.23 -15.11
CA VAL A 7 -0.30 14.47 -13.92
C VAL A 7 0.69 14.80 -12.81
N PRO A 8 0.24 15.29 -11.63
CA PRO A 8 1.14 15.60 -10.54
C PRO A 8 1.94 14.36 -10.11
N GLN A 9 3.26 14.47 -10.01
CA GLN A 9 4.08 13.43 -9.38
C GLN A 9 3.94 13.57 -7.86
N LYS A 10 3.43 12.53 -7.21
CA LYS A 10 3.24 12.48 -5.75
C LYS A 10 4.28 11.61 -5.03
N GLU A 11 5.22 11.03 -5.79
CA GLU A 11 6.38 10.33 -5.24
C GLU A 11 7.24 11.31 -4.44
N TYR A 12 7.53 10.95 -3.19
CA TYR A 12 8.52 11.66 -2.40
C TYR A 12 9.92 11.30 -2.90
N LYS A 13 10.68 12.30 -3.35
CA LYS A 13 12.04 12.12 -3.85
C LYS A 13 13.05 12.63 -2.83
N TRP A 14 14.12 11.88 -2.65
CA TRP A 14 15.26 12.26 -1.83
C TRP A 14 16.56 12.12 -2.63
N ILE A 15 17.63 12.75 -2.14
CA ILE A 15 18.97 12.59 -2.69
C ILE A 15 19.65 11.43 -1.94
N PRO A 16 20.09 10.37 -2.63
CA PRO A 16 20.82 9.27 -1.99
C PRO A 16 22.06 9.78 -1.25
N GLY A 17 22.24 9.35 0.00
CA GLY A 17 23.30 9.75 0.92
C GLY A 17 22.98 10.98 1.77
N ASP A 18 21.88 11.68 1.51
CA ASP A 18 21.49 12.94 2.16
C ASP A 18 20.51 12.74 3.34
N CYS A 19 20.54 11.57 3.98
CA CYS A 19 19.70 11.31 5.15
C CYS A 19 20.26 12.01 6.40
N PRO A 20 19.39 12.63 7.23
CA PRO A 20 19.72 13.07 8.58
C PRO A 20 20.45 11.98 9.39
N LYS A 21 21.49 12.36 10.14
CA LYS A 21 22.35 11.41 10.87
C LYS A 21 22.28 11.58 12.39
N THR A 22 22.01 12.78 12.86
CA THR A 22 21.88 13.10 14.28
C THR A 22 20.41 13.21 14.69
N ASP A 23 20.12 13.05 15.98
CA ASP A 23 18.75 13.15 16.50
C ASP A 23 18.13 14.52 16.20
N ASP A 24 18.89 15.60 16.32
CA ASP A 24 18.44 16.97 16.02
C ASP A 24 18.09 17.12 14.53
N GLU A 25 18.96 16.65 13.62
CA GLU A 25 18.67 16.66 12.17
C GLU A 25 17.42 15.82 11.83
N ILE A 26 17.23 14.67 12.51
CA ILE A 26 16.06 13.82 12.33
C ILE A 26 14.80 14.56 12.79
N GLN A 27 14.84 15.28 13.91
CA GLN A 27 13.70 16.07 14.38
C GLN A 27 13.41 17.26 13.46
N ASP A 28 14.44 17.97 13.00
CA ASP A 28 14.27 19.07 12.05
C ASP A 28 13.65 18.57 10.75
N PHE A 29 14.14 17.44 10.22
CA PHE A 29 13.56 16.82 9.04
C PHE A 29 12.13 16.33 9.28
N PHE A 30 11.86 15.69 10.43
CA PHE A 30 10.50 15.26 10.78
C PHE A 30 9.53 16.42 10.82
N ASN A 31 9.97 17.62 11.19
CA ASN A 31 9.14 18.81 11.29
C ASN A 31 9.22 19.73 10.04
N SER A 32 9.90 19.31 8.98
CA SER A 32 10.02 20.09 7.74
C SER A 32 8.67 20.30 7.04
N SER A 33 8.58 21.31 6.17
CA SER A 33 7.37 21.58 5.37
C SER A 33 6.94 20.38 4.54
N GLU A 34 7.90 19.74 3.88
CA GLU A 34 7.66 18.63 2.94
C GLU A 34 7.11 17.40 3.67
N ILE A 35 7.65 17.11 4.85
CA ILE A 35 7.17 15.99 5.67
C ILE A 35 5.81 16.32 6.28
N ASN A 36 5.54 17.57 6.66
CA ASN A 36 4.22 17.97 7.15
C ASN A 36 3.13 17.85 6.08
N GLU A 37 3.39 18.24 4.83
CA GLU A 37 2.48 18.03 3.70
C GLU A 37 2.17 16.53 3.50
N LEU A 38 3.20 15.69 3.60
CA LEU A 38 3.03 14.23 3.48
C LEU A 38 2.22 13.65 4.65
N LYS A 39 2.44 14.12 5.88
CA LYS A 39 1.66 13.74 7.06
C LYS A 39 0.18 14.15 6.89
N GLU A 40 -0.09 15.34 6.34
CA GLU A 40 -1.44 15.80 6.03
C GLU A 40 -2.13 14.92 4.99
N LEU A 41 -1.42 14.55 3.92
CA LEU A 41 -1.90 13.62 2.91
C LEU A 41 -2.23 12.25 3.52
N ILE A 42 -1.36 11.69 4.37
CA ILE A 42 -1.63 10.41 5.05
C ILE A 42 -2.87 10.52 5.97
N CYS A 43 -3.05 11.65 6.65
CA CYS A 43 -4.26 11.88 7.46
C CYS A 43 -5.52 11.94 6.58
N ASP A 44 -5.43 12.56 5.40
CA ASP A 44 -6.53 12.58 4.44
C ASP A 44 -6.91 11.20 3.92
N LEU A 45 -5.91 10.43 3.48
CA LEU A 45 -6.11 9.06 3.05
C LEU A 45 -6.67 8.19 4.18
N GLY A 46 -6.24 8.42 5.43
CA GLY A 46 -6.83 7.78 6.61
C GLY A 46 -8.32 8.08 6.80
N ARG A 47 -8.75 9.33 6.61
CA ARG A 47 -10.17 9.73 6.64
C ARG A 47 -10.96 9.07 5.51
N ARG A 48 -10.43 9.07 4.28
CA ARG A 48 -11.05 8.43 3.11
C ARG A 48 -11.19 6.92 3.31
N SER A 49 -10.13 6.27 3.78
CA SER A 49 -10.09 4.83 4.04
C SER A 49 -11.12 4.43 5.11
N TYR A 50 -11.14 5.14 6.23
CA TYR A 50 -12.14 4.93 7.28
C TYR A 50 -13.57 5.18 6.79
N GLY A 51 -13.81 6.27 6.05
CA GLY A 51 -15.12 6.60 5.48
C GLY A 51 -15.64 5.56 4.46
N LYS A 52 -14.76 4.72 3.91
CA LYS A 52 -15.09 3.59 3.03
C LYS A 52 -15.19 2.24 3.75
N ASN A 53 -15.08 2.23 5.08
CA ASN A 53 -15.00 1.03 5.92
C ASN A 53 -13.81 0.12 5.60
N PHE A 54 -12.71 0.66 5.04
CA PHE A 54 -11.52 -0.15 4.77
C PHE A 54 -10.68 -0.36 6.03
N ASN A 55 -10.80 0.51 7.02
CA ASN A 55 -10.18 0.33 8.33
C ASN A 55 -11.26 0.30 9.39
N ASP A 56 -11.26 -0.75 10.20
CA ASP A 56 -12.14 -0.95 11.34
C ASP A 56 -11.42 -0.54 12.63
N GLY A 57 -12.09 0.28 13.46
CA GLY A 57 -11.56 0.70 14.76
C GLY A 57 -10.16 1.31 14.67
N ASN A 58 -9.14 0.54 15.00
CA ASN A 58 -7.73 0.92 15.05
C ASN A 58 -6.82 0.13 14.07
N GLY A 59 -7.41 -0.64 13.15
CA GLY A 59 -6.71 -1.47 12.17
C GLY A 59 -6.08 -0.72 10.99
N GLY A 60 -5.34 -1.46 10.18
CA GLY A 60 -4.58 -0.97 9.02
C GLY A 60 -3.48 0.03 9.34
N ASN A 61 -2.75 0.47 8.33
CA ASN A 61 -1.64 1.40 8.44
C ASN A 61 -1.10 1.86 7.07
N PHE A 62 -0.32 2.94 7.08
CA PHE A 62 0.27 3.55 5.89
C PHE A 62 1.73 3.84 6.17
N SER A 63 2.58 3.76 5.15
CA SER A 63 3.97 4.20 5.23
C SER A 63 4.49 4.77 3.92
N VAL A 64 5.49 5.65 4.02
CA VAL A 64 6.20 6.26 2.89
C VAL A 64 7.68 6.35 3.21
N ARG A 65 8.53 5.84 2.33
CA ARG A 65 9.99 5.99 2.40
C ARG A 65 10.37 7.39 1.96
N VAL A 66 11.07 8.10 2.83
CA VAL A 66 11.43 9.51 2.67
C VAL A 66 12.95 9.74 2.71
N GLY A 67 13.71 8.65 2.62
CA GLY A 67 15.17 8.64 2.62
C GLY A 67 15.69 7.24 2.35
N ASP A 68 17.02 7.10 2.29
CA ASP A 68 17.66 5.79 2.21
C ASP A 68 17.26 4.92 3.39
N ASP A 69 17.30 5.48 4.60
CA ASP A 69 17.05 4.71 5.82
C ASP A 69 15.88 5.21 6.65
N ILE A 70 15.02 6.11 6.12
CA ILE A 70 13.92 6.74 6.87
C ILE A 70 12.57 6.45 6.22
N VAL A 71 11.61 5.99 7.03
CA VAL A 71 10.23 5.72 6.61
C VAL A 71 9.26 6.43 7.57
N LEU A 72 8.40 7.28 7.00
CA LEU A 72 7.22 7.83 7.66
C LEU A 72 6.15 6.75 7.75
N CYS A 73 5.54 6.57 8.92
CA CYS A 73 4.45 5.62 9.09
C CYS A 73 3.39 6.11 10.07
N THR A 74 2.21 5.50 9.99
CA THR A 74 1.14 5.77 10.95
C THR A 74 1.40 5.10 12.31
N PRO A 75 0.86 5.67 13.39
CA PRO A 75 0.92 5.08 14.70
C PRO A 75 -0.03 3.88 14.86
N THR A 76 0.20 3.08 15.89
CA THR A 76 -0.71 2.02 16.34
C THR A 76 -1.84 2.56 17.23
N MET A 77 -2.90 1.76 17.41
CA MET A 77 -3.98 2.00 18.38
C MET A 77 -4.72 3.34 18.23
N ILE A 78 -4.95 3.78 16.98
CA ILE A 78 -5.79 4.95 16.67
C ILE A 78 -6.53 4.69 15.36
N SER A 79 -7.78 5.17 15.29
CA SER A 79 -8.53 5.16 14.03
C SER A 79 -7.82 6.01 12.99
N LYS A 80 -7.66 5.45 11.79
CA LYS A 80 -7.06 6.17 10.66
C LYS A 80 -7.88 7.39 10.25
N GLY A 81 -9.18 7.38 10.53
CA GLY A 81 -10.05 8.54 10.32
C GLY A 81 -9.88 9.67 11.34
N SER A 82 -9.13 9.46 12.43
CA SER A 82 -8.95 10.44 13.51
C SER A 82 -7.50 10.87 13.72
N MET A 83 -6.59 10.45 12.85
CA MET A 83 -5.17 10.82 12.93
C MET A 83 -4.97 12.32 12.70
N LYS A 84 -3.96 12.87 13.39
CA LYS A 84 -3.40 14.20 13.15
C LYS A 84 -1.95 14.06 12.65
N PRO A 85 -1.42 15.06 11.92
CA PRO A 85 -0.02 15.03 11.47
C PRO A 85 0.99 14.78 12.60
N SER A 86 0.72 15.33 13.79
CA SER A 86 1.53 15.15 15.00
C SER A 86 1.58 13.72 15.56
N ASP A 87 0.67 12.86 15.11
CA ASP A 87 0.59 11.47 15.56
C ASP A 87 1.53 10.53 14.79
N MET A 88 2.10 11.00 13.68
CA MET A 88 2.95 10.18 12.79
C MET A 88 4.30 9.84 13.42
N CYS A 89 4.96 8.83 12.86
CA CYS A 89 6.23 8.31 13.35
C CYS A 89 7.25 8.20 12.21
N PHE A 90 8.52 8.48 12.48
CA PHE A 90 9.61 7.95 11.66
C PHE A 90 10.12 6.65 12.25
N VAL A 91 10.40 5.69 11.36
CA VAL A 91 11.20 4.52 11.68
C VAL A 91 12.39 4.43 10.74
N ASN A 92 13.43 3.72 11.17
CA ASN A 92 14.49 3.30 10.28
C ASN A 92 14.14 1.99 9.55
N MET A 93 15.01 1.55 8.62
CA MET A 93 14.81 0.30 7.86
C MET A 93 14.88 -0.99 8.71
N LYS A 94 15.23 -0.90 10.00
CA LYS A 94 15.11 -2.00 10.97
C LYS A 94 13.78 -1.98 11.74
N GLY A 95 12.93 -0.98 11.51
CA GLY A 95 11.65 -0.80 12.21
C GLY A 95 11.76 -0.15 13.58
N GLU A 96 12.94 0.39 13.91
CA GLU A 96 13.17 1.15 15.15
C GLU A 96 12.60 2.56 14.97
N GLN A 97 11.81 3.03 15.94
CA GLN A 97 11.23 4.36 15.91
C GLN A 97 12.30 5.40 16.25
N ILE A 98 12.49 6.38 15.36
CA ILE A 98 13.52 7.44 15.47
C ILE A 98 12.91 8.84 15.63
N ALA A 99 11.62 9.03 15.33
CA ALA A 99 10.89 10.27 15.63
C ALA A 99 9.39 10.03 15.81
N GLY A 100 8.70 11.01 16.40
CA GLY A 100 7.26 10.99 16.66
C GLY A 100 6.91 10.56 18.08
N ASN A 101 5.78 11.07 18.58
CA ASN A 101 5.38 10.93 19.99
C ASN A 101 4.54 9.69 20.28
N ARG A 102 3.82 9.18 19.27
CA ARG A 102 3.05 7.93 19.40
C ARG A 102 3.92 6.74 19.03
N LYS A 103 3.50 5.56 19.48
CA LYS A 103 4.14 4.31 19.06
C LYS A 103 3.77 4.02 17.60
N ARG A 104 4.77 3.74 16.77
CA ARG A 104 4.62 3.29 15.36
C ARG A 104 3.72 2.06 15.24
N THR A 105 3.15 1.82 14.06
CA THR A 105 2.34 0.61 13.79
C THR A 105 3.10 -0.69 14.15
N SER A 106 2.37 -1.71 14.64
CA SER A 106 2.95 -3.03 14.92
C SER A 106 3.48 -3.72 13.66
N GLU A 107 2.98 -3.35 12.50
CA GLU A 107 3.19 -4.08 11.24
C GLU A 107 4.16 -3.41 10.28
N VAL A 108 4.90 -2.41 10.77
CA VAL A 108 5.86 -1.66 9.94
C VAL A 108 6.90 -2.59 9.30
N LEU A 109 7.24 -3.70 9.98
CA LEU A 109 8.16 -4.70 9.45
C LEU A 109 7.71 -5.29 8.12
N ALA A 110 6.40 -5.53 7.92
CA ALA A 110 5.88 -6.03 6.65
C ALA A 110 6.05 -5.00 5.51
N HIS A 111 5.86 -3.71 5.82
CA HIS A 111 6.08 -2.63 4.86
C HIS A 111 7.55 -2.56 4.46
N LEU A 112 8.44 -2.57 5.44
CA LEU A 112 9.89 -2.53 5.23
C LEU A 112 10.38 -3.77 4.46
N ALA A 113 9.83 -4.95 4.76
CA ALA A 113 10.17 -6.19 4.08
C ALA A 113 9.87 -6.15 2.57
N ILE A 114 8.78 -5.50 2.16
CA ILE A 114 8.47 -5.21 0.75
C ILE A 114 9.46 -4.18 0.19
N MET A 115 9.64 -3.04 0.87
CA MET A 115 10.51 -1.94 0.41
C MET A 115 11.98 -2.37 0.22
N LEU A 116 12.45 -3.33 1.01
CA LEU A 116 13.81 -3.89 0.91
C LEU A 116 13.98 -4.81 -0.30
N ARG A 117 12.93 -5.56 -0.67
CA ARG A 117 12.97 -6.57 -1.74
C ARG A 117 12.54 -6.01 -3.09
N GLN A 118 11.73 -4.95 -3.10
CA GLN A 118 11.18 -4.35 -4.30
C GLN A 118 11.42 -2.82 -4.30
N PRO A 119 12.47 -2.34 -4.99
CA PRO A 119 12.85 -0.92 -5.00
C PRO A 119 11.76 0.05 -5.49
N LEU A 120 10.79 -0.42 -6.30
CA LEU A 120 9.64 0.37 -6.73
C LEU A 120 8.64 0.63 -5.60
N ALA A 121 8.65 -0.18 -4.54
CA ALA A 121 7.82 0.03 -3.37
C ALA A 121 8.43 1.13 -2.50
N LYS A 122 7.89 2.35 -2.63
CA LYS A 122 8.23 3.50 -1.78
C LYS A 122 7.13 3.83 -0.79
N ALA A 123 5.91 3.40 -1.05
CA ALA A 123 4.79 3.56 -0.14
C ALA A 123 3.96 2.27 -0.04
N CYS A 124 3.38 2.05 1.13
CA CYS A 124 2.56 0.88 1.41
C CYS A 124 1.28 1.30 2.13
N CYS A 125 0.18 0.64 1.79
CA CYS A 125 -1.14 0.82 2.35
C CYS A 125 -1.68 -0.55 2.78
N HIS A 126 -1.88 -0.72 4.08
CA HIS A 126 -2.51 -1.90 4.65
C HIS A 126 -3.89 -1.54 5.19
N ALA A 127 -4.89 -2.33 4.82
CA ALA A 127 -6.26 -2.18 5.27
C ALA A 127 -7.02 -3.52 5.29
N HIS A 128 -8.25 -3.48 5.78
CA HIS A 128 -9.21 -4.58 5.86
C HIS A 128 -10.49 -4.27 5.06
N PRO A 129 -10.38 -3.95 3.75
CA PRO A 129 -11.57 -3.66 2.93
C PRO A 129 -12.48 -4.91 2.86
N PRO A 130 -13.80 -4.80 3.12
CA PRO A 130 -14.65 -5.96 3.40
C PRO A 130 -14.67 -7.04 2.32
N HIS A 131 -14.75 -6.67 1.04
CA HIS A 131 -14.90 -7.64 -0.04
C HIS A 131 -13.58 -8.33 -0.38
N ALA A 132 -12.49 -7.57 -0.50
CA ALA A 132 -11.17 -8.17 -0.73
C ALA A 132 -10.70 -8.99 0.50
N THR A 133 -11.03 -8.54 1.71
CA THR A 133 -10.79 -9.34 2.93
C THR A 133 -11.62 -10.62 2.91
N ALA A 134 -12.88 -10.60 2.44
CA ALA A 134 -13.67 -11.82 2.30
C ALA A 134 -13.01 -12.87 1.39
N PHE A 135 -12.38 -12.45 0.28
CA PHE A 135 -11.58 -13.34 -0.56
C PHE A 135 -10.36 -13.89 0.18
N ALA A 136 -9.63 -13.05 0.92
CA ALA A 136 -8.49 -13.47 1.73
C ALA A 136 -8.90 -14.47 2.84
N LEU A 137 -10.03 -14.25 3.51
CA LEU A 137 -10.60 -15.19 4.48
C LEU A 137 -11.01 -16.52 3.84
N ALA A 138 -11.46 -16.50 2.58
CA ALA A 138 -11.83 -17.70 1.82
C ALA A 138 -10.63 -18.45 1.23
N GLY A 139 -9.40 -17.93 1.34
CA GLY A 139 -8.23 -18.51 0.69
C GLY A 139 -8.30 -18.45 -0.83
N LYS A 140 -8.92 -17.40 -1.39
CA LYS A 140 -9.14 -17.26 -2.84
C LYS A 140 -8.60 -15.94 -3.37
N LYS A 141 -8.10 -15.97 -4.60
CA LYS A 141 -7.90 -14.76 -5.41
C LYS A 141 -9.23 -14.37 -6.07
N PRO A 142 -9.48 -13.07 -6.31
CA PRO A 142 -10.57 -12.65 -7.17
C PRO A 142 -10.29 -13.08 -8.62
N PRO A 143 -11.33 -13.26 -9.46
CA PRO A 143 -11.15 -13.75 -10.81
C PRO A 143 -10.34 -12.77 -11.67
N ARG A 144 -9.53 -13.32 -12.58
CA ARG A 144 -8.72 -12.60 -13.57
C ARG A 144 -9.42 -12.55 -14.91
N ASN A 145 -8.97 -11.63 -15.78
CA ASN A 145 -9.44 -11.41 -17.14
C ASN A 145 -10.94 -11.06 -17.22
N VAL A 146 -11.48 -10.33 -16.24
CA VAL A 146 -12.91 -9.93 -16.22
C VAL A 146 -13.10 -8.44 -16.45
N ASN A 147 -12.11 -7.61 -16.09
CA ASN A 147 -12.13 -6.16 -16.28
C ASN A 147 -10.72 -5.68 -16.67
N PRO A 148 -10.53 -5.00 -17.81
CA PRO A 148 -9.23 -4.51 -18.24
C PRO A 148 -8.60 -3.51 -17.25
N GLU A 149 -9.40 -2.71 -16.53
CA GLU A 149 -8.87 -1.75 -15.54
C GLU A 149 -8.20 -2.48 -14.38
N THR A 150 -8.82 -3.54 -13.84
CA THR A 150 -8.20 -4.36 -12.79
C THR A 150 -6.93 -5.01 -13.31
N GLU A 151 -6.95 -5.54 -14.54
CA GLU A 151 -5.76 -6.11 -15.19
C GLU A 151 -4.66 -5.09 -15.47
N ILE A 152 -4.95 -3.77 -15.51
CA ILE A 152 -3.95 -2.70 -15.68
C ILE A 152 -3.47 -2.14 -14.34
N PHE A 153 -4.35 -1.98 -13.34
CA PHE A 153 -4.01 -1.30 -12.09
C PHE A 153 -3.57 -2.24 -10.96
N ILE A 154 -4.00 -3.50 -10.98
CA ILE A 154 -3.70 -4.50 -9.93
C ILE A 154 -3.04 -5.74 -10.52
N GLY A 155 -3.63 -6.34 -11.55
CA GLY A 155 -3.09 -7.52 -12.22
C GLY A 155 -3.29 -8.75 -11.34
N ASP A 156 -2.27 -9.60 -11.22
CA ASP A 156 -2.33 -10.72 -10.28
C ASP A 156 -2.20 -10.23 -8.84
N VAL A 157 -3.11 -10.69 -7.97
CA VAL A 157 -2.96 -10.48 -6.53
C VAL A 157 -2.09 -11.59 -5.95
N GLY A 158 -1.18 -11.23 -5.06
CA GLY A 158 -0.43 -12.20 -4.27
C GLY A 158 -1.30 -12.83 -3.18
N LEU A 159 -1.05 -14.09 -2.82
CA LEU A 159 -1.58 -14.70 -1.60
C LEU A 159 -0.40 -14.96 -0.66
N ALA A 160 -0.39 -14.27 0.49
CA ALA A 160 0.55 -14.51 1.57
C ALA A 160 -0.12 -15.41 2.61
N GLU A 161 0.55 -16.53 2.94
CA GLU A 161 0.09 -17.46 3.97
C GLU A 161 -0.05 -16.77 5.33
N TYR A 162 -0.96 -17.28 6.15
CA TYR A 162 -1.20 -16.73 7.49
C TYR A 162 0.02 -16.90 8.39
N ASP A 163 0.34 -15.84 9.10
CA ASP A 163 1.19 -15.88 10.29
C ASP A 163 0.77 -14.74 11.24
N THR A 164 1.36 -14.72 12.43
CA THR A 164 1.00 -13.78 13.49
C THR A 164 1.39 -12.34 13.13
N PRO A 165 0.42 -11.39 13.14
CA PRO A 165 0.66 -9.98 12.89
C PRO A 165 1.78 -9.36 13.73
N GLY A 166 2.62 -8.55 13.09
CA GLY A 166 3.75 -7.86 13.71
C GLY A 166 5.01 -8.70 13.97
N THR A 167 5.04 -9.97 13.57
CA THR A 167 6.25 -10.81 13.64
C THR A 167 7.16 -10.62 12.43
N GLN A 168 8.46 -10.92 12.60
CA GLN A 168 9.42 -10.87 11.50
C GLN A 168 9.12 -11.94 10.43
N HIS A 169 8.68 -13.13 10.84
CA HIS A 169 8.37 -14.21 9.90
C HIS A 169 7.19 -13.86 8.99
N MET A 170 6.11 -13.27 9.53
CA MET A 170 5.02 -12.73 8.72
C MET A 170 5.53 -11.65 7.75
N ALA A 171 6.39 -10.74 8.22
CA ALA A 171 6.97 -9.70 7.37
C ALA A 171 7.76 -10.30 6.20
N ASP A 172 8.52 -11.38 6.41
CA ASP A 172 9.27 -12.06 5.36
C ASP A 172 8.37 -12.75 4.33
N ILE A 173 7.28 -13.40 4.77
CA ILE A 173 6.27 -14.01 3.89
C ILE A 173 5.62 -12.94 3.00
N ILE A 174 5.17 -11.83 3.61
CA ILE A 174 4.55 -10.72 2.88
C ILE A 174 5.57 -10.05 1.95
N GLY A 175 6.80 -9.84 2.41
CA GLY A 175 7.88 -9.23 1.64
C GLY A 175 8.23 -10.03 0.40
N GLU A 176 8.32 -11.36 0.50
CA GLU A 176 8.57 -12.24 -0.64
C GLU A 176 7.41 -12.19 -1.65
N CYS A 177 6.17 -12.26 -1.16
CA CYS A 177 4.98 -12.15 -2.01
C CYS A 177 4.92 -10.79 -2.74
N GLY A 178 5.31 -9.72 -2.05
CA GLY A 178 5.34 -8.35 -2.56
C GLY A 178 6.36 -8.08 -3.67
N ILE A 179 7.32 -8.98 -3.92
CA ILE A 179 8.32 -8.81 -5.00
C ILE A 179 7.63 -8.67 -6.36
N LYS A 180 6.64 -9.52 -6.62
CA LYS A 180 5.91 -9.57 -7.90
C LYS A 180 4.51 -8.98 -7.84
N HIS A 181 3.94 -8.82 -6.65
CA HIS A 181 2.55 -8.41 -6.49
C HIS A 181 2.47 -7.09 -5.73
N ASP A 182 1.94 -6.06 -6.38
CA ASP A 182 1.66 -4.74 -5.78
C ASP A 182 0.34 -4.68 -5.02
N CYS A 183 -0.37 -5.81 -4.99
CA CYS A 183 -1.49 -6.12 -4.11
C CYS A 183 -1.32 -7.54 -3.57
N VAL A 184 -1.23 -7.67 -2.25
CA VAL A 184 -1.04 -8.93 -1.54
C VAL A 184 -2.22 -9.13 -0.59
N PHE A 185 -2.93 -10.24 -0.74
CA PHE A 185 -3.93 -10.68 0.22
C PHE A 185 -3.23 -11.52 1.28
N MET A 186 -3.41 -11.14 2.53
CA MET A 186 -2.88 -11.87 3.68
C MET A 186 -3.99 -12.75 4.21
N LEU A 187 -3.83 -14.08 4.09
CA LEU A 187 -4.85 -15.04 4.46
C LEU A 187 -5.24 -14.87 5.93
N ASN A 188 -6.54 -14.95 6.23
CA ASN A 188 -7.12 -14.74 7.57
C ASN A 188 -6.82 -13.36 8.20
N HIS A 189 -6.49 -12.35 7.40
CA HIS A 189 -6.06 -11.06 7.92
C HIS A 189 -6.61 -9.87 7.13
N GLY A 190 -6.09 -9.58 5.93
CA GLY A 190 -6.38 -8.32 5.25
C GLY A 190 -5.65 -8.16 3.91
N VAL A 191 -5.49 -6.91 3.47
CA VAL A 191 -4.84 -6.60 2.18
C VAL A 191 -3.69 -5.60 2.38
N MET A 192 -2.61 -5.82 1.67
CA MET A 192 -1.46 -4.91 1.57
C MET A 192 -1.29 -4.49 0.12
N THR A 193 -1.22 -3.19 -0.15
CA THR A 193 -0.86 -2.64 -1.46
C THR A 193 0.36 -1.77 -1.37
N TRP A 194 1.13 -1.67 -2.45
CA TRP A 194 2.29 -0.79 -2.51
C TRP A 194 2.44 -0.11 -3.88
N ALA A 195 3.14 1.02 -3.88
CA ALA A 195 3.45 1.79 -5.08
C ALA A 195 4.65 2.73 -4.85
N ALA A 196 4.98 3.55 -5.85
CA ALA A 196 5.98 4.62 -5.75
C ALA A 196 5.51 5.81 -4.89
N ASP A 197 4.20 5.95 -4.66
CA ASP A 197 3.62 6.97 -3.81
C ASP A 197 2.38 6.45 -3.06
N ILE A 198 2.04 7.11 -1.95
CA ILE A 198 0.99 6.61 -1.05
C ILE A 198 -0.41 6.73 -1.63
N GLU A 199 -0.66 7.69 -2.51
CA GLU A 199 -1.97 7.84 -3.12
C GLU A 199 -2.21 6.72 -4.15
N THR A 200 -1.21 6.40 -4.98
CA THR A 200 -1.28 5.25 -5.89
C THR A 200 -1.44 3.93 -5.11
N ALA A 201 -0.73 3.75 -3.99
CA ALA A 201 -0.90 2.57 -3.14
C ALA A 201 -2.36 2.50 -2.60
N PHE A 202 -2.94 3.63 -2.21
CA PHE A 202 -4.34 3.70 -1.77
C PHE A 202 -5.32 3.47 -2.93
N TRP A 203 -5.09 4.01 -4.12
CA TRP A 203 -5.91 3.72 -5.31
C TRP A 203 -5.92 2.24 -5.64
N LYS A 204 -4.78 1.54 -5.48
CA LYS A 204 -4.76 0.08 -5.64
C LYS A 204 -5.66 -0.62 -4.62
N MET A 205 -5.71 -0.12 -3.39
CA MET A 205 -6.63 -0.63 -2.36
C MET A 205 -8.10 -0.41 -2.78
N GLU A 206 -8.43 0.78 -3.29
CA GLU A 206 -9.76 1.10 -3.80
C GLU A 206 -10.14 0.22 -5.00
N ASN A 207 -9.22 0.03 -5.94
CA ASN A 207 -9.42 -0.75 -7.15
C ASN A 207 -9.63 -2.24 -6.84
N VAL A 208 -8.83 -2.82 -5.94
CA VAL A 208 -8.96 -4.24 -5.61
C VAL A 208 -10.24 -4.52 -4.82
N GLU A 209 -10.65 -3.61 -3.94
CA GLU A 209 -11.93 -3.73 -3.25
C GLU A 209 -13.11 -3.66 -4.22
N ALA A 210 -13.11 -2.68 -5.13
CA ALA A 210 -14.16 -2.54 -6.14
C ALA A 210 -14.22 -3.78 -7.06
N HIS A 211 -13.06 -4.32 -7.42
CA HIS A 211 -12.96 -5.56 -8.20
C HIS A 211 -13.54 -6.77 -7.47
N CYS A 212 -13.22 -6.93 -6.18
CA CYS A 212 -13.76 -8.01 -5.37
C CYS A 212 -15.28 -7.89 -5.20
N TYR A 213 -15.77 -6.69 -4.88
CA TYR A 213 -17.20 -6.41 -4.75
C TYR A 213 -17.97 -6.75 -6.02
N THR A 214 -17.54 -6.19 -7.15
CA THR A 214 -18.22 -6.41 -8.45
C THR A 214 -18.12 -7.86 -8.92
N SER A 215 -17.00 -8.53 -8.66
CA SER A 215 -16.84 -9.96 -8.95
C SER A 215 -17.80 -10.83 -8.13
N MET A 216 -17.98 -10.53 -6.84
CA MET A 216 -18.96 -11.23 -5.99
C MET A 216 -20.39 -11.03 -6.49
N LEU A 217 -20.76 -9.82 -6.89
CA LEU A 217 -22.08 -9.54 -7.48
C LEU A 217 -22.28 -10.30 -8.80
N ALA A 218 -21.28 -10.31 -9.69
CA ALA A 218 -21.34 -11.06 -10.94
C ALA A 218 -21.52 -12.57 -10.69
N MET A 219 -20.81 -13.14 -9.70
CA MET A 219 -21.00 -14.53 -9.29
C MET A 219 -22.42 -14.84 -8.80
N GLN A 220 -23.08 -13.89 -8.14
CA GLN A 220 -24.48 -14.06 -7.71
C GLN A 220 -25.49 -13.95 -8.86
N ILE A 221 -25.20 -13.16 -9.89
CA ILE A 221 -26.09 -12.98 -11.05
C ILE A 221 -26.03 -14.20 -11.98
N GLY A 222 -24.83 -14.71 -12.26
CA GLY A 222 -24.66 -15.82 -13.20
C GLY A 222 -23.22 -16.24 -13.49
N GLY A 223 -22.25 -15.75 -12.72
CA GLY A 223 -20.82 -15.99 -12.94
C GLY A 223 -20.12 -14.84 -13.68
N VAL A 224 -18.80 -14.90 -13.70
CA VAL A 224 -17.97 -13.94 -14.44
C VAL A 224 -17.71 -14.42 -15.87
N LYS A 225 -17.74 -13.49 -16.83
CA LYS A 225 -17.33 -13.76 -18.21
C LYS A 225 -15.91 -13.24 -18.42
N GLN A 226 -14.99 -14.15 -18.72
CA GLN A 226 -13.60 -13.80 -18.94
C GLN A 226 -13.30 -13.49 -20.41
N PHE A 227 -12.41 -12.53 -20.65
CA PHE A 227 -11.72 -12.39 -21.94
C PHE A 227 -10.47 -13.29 -21.99
N SER A 228 -9.93 -13.50 -23.20
CA SER A 228 -8.82 -14.44 -23.40
C SER A 228 -7.50 -13.93 -22.80
N ASP A 229 -6.61 -14.85 -22.45
CA ASP A 229 -5.25 -14.51 -22.01
C ASP A 229 -4.47 -13.73 -23.07
N GLU A 230 -4.75 -13.94 -24.35
CA GLU A 230 -4.19 -13.14 -25.44
C GLU A 230 -4.55 -11.66 -25.29
N LYS A 231 -5.82 -11.36 -25.00
CA LYS A 231 -6.27 -9.99 -24.71
C LYS A 231 -5.73 -9.45 -23.40
N ALA A 232 -5.54 -10.29 -22.38
CA ALA A 232 -4.86 -9.88 -21.15
C ALA A 232 -3.40 -9.45 -21.41
N ARG A 233 -2.67 -10.17 -22.26
CA ARG A 233 -1.28 -9.84 -22.62
C ARG A 233 -1.14 -8.50 -23.34
N GLU A 234 -2.15 -8.08 -24.11
CA GLU A 234 -2.19 -6.75 -24.75
C GLU A 234 -2.18 -5.60 -23.72
N LEU A 235 -2.52 -5.85 -22.46
CA LEU A 235 -2.54 -4.86 -21.37
C LEU A 235 -1.19 -4.72 -20.66
N LEU A 236 -0.29 -5.71 -20.78
CA LEU A 236 1.02 -5.70 -20.10
C LEU A 236 1.90 -4.49 -20.49
N PRO A 237 1.98 -4.07 -21.78
CA PRO A 237 2.72 -2.86 -22.14
C PRO A 237 2.17 -1.60 -21.49
N ILE A 238 0.84 -1.52 -21.28
CA ILE A 238 0.20 -0.39 -20.61
C ILE A 238 0.61 -0.37 -19.13
N ARG A 239 0.58 -1.51 -18.43
CA ARG A 239 1.08 -1.61 -17.05
C ARG A 239 2.53 -1.16 -16.93
N ALA A 240 3.38 -1.62 -17.84
CA ALA A 240 4.80 -1.29 -17.84
C ALA A 240 5.02 0.22 -18.07
N ALA A 241 4.27 0.84 -18.96
CA ALA A 241 4.33 2.28 -19.20
C ALA A 241 3.89 3.12 -17.99
N LEU A 242 3.02 2.57 -17.13
CA LEU A 242 2.63 3.19 -15.86
C LEU A 242 3.64 2.96 -14.73
N GLY A 243 4.74 2.23 -14.98
CA GLY A 243 5.77 1.95 -13.99
C GLY A 243 5.36 0.94 -12.91
N PHE A 244 4.31 0.15 -13.15
CA PHE A 244 3.90 -0.90 -12.22
C PHE A 244 4.81 -2.12 -12.28
N VAL A 245 4.80 -2.89 -11.20
CA VAL A 245 5.61 -4.10 -11.07
C VAL A 245 5.30 -5.07 -12.19
N LYS A 246 6.34 -5.68 -12.74
CA LYS A 246 6.18 -6.70 -13.77
C LYS A 246 5.63 -7.98 -13.12
N GLN A 247 4.53 -8.45 -13.68
CA GLN A 247 3.91 -9.73 -13.38
C GLN A 247 4.04 -10.57 -14.66
N ASP A 248 4.70 -11.73 -14.56
CA ASP A 248 4.94 -12.62 -15.69
C ASP A 248 3.75 -13.56 -15.93
#